data_AF-A0A950UMU8-F1
#
_entry.id   AF-A0A950UMU8-F1
#
_cell.length_a   1.000
_cell.length_b   1.000
_cell.length_c   1.000
_cell.angle_alpha   90.00
_cell.angle_beta   90.00
_cell.angle_gamma   90.00
#
_symmetry.space_group_name_H-M   'P 1'
#
loop_
_entity.id
_entity.type
_entity.pdbx_description
1 polymer ?
#
loop_
_entity_poly.entity_id
_entity_poly.type
_entity_poly.pdbx_seq_one_letter_code
_entity_poly.pdbx_strand_id
1 'polypeptide(L)'
;MQKRLAAIEEKLPDADPLTRLQLVQERMDLQRQLDAADSTVDLQELEDEFAKAAGDYSRRKGITYAAWRELGIDPAVLRRAGIRRGAG
;
A
#
# COMPACT_ATOMS: atom_id res chain seq x y z
N MET A 1 1.48 -3.46 -16.71
CA MET A 1 2.65 -2.61 -16.99
C MET A 1 3.93 -3.43 -17.20
N GLN A 2 4.23 -4.43 -16.36
CA GLN A 2 5.42 -5.29 -16.49
C GLN A 2 5.62 -5.95 -17.87
N LYS A 3 4.55 -6.51 -18.49
CA LYS A 3 4.63 -7.09 -19.85
C LYS A 3 5.06 -6.08 -20.92
N ARG A 4 4.71 -4.80 -20.75
CA ARG A 4 5.09 -3.74 -21.69
C ARG A 4 6.53 -3.30 -21.48
N LEU A 5 6.99 -3.26 -20.22
CA LEU A 5 8.38 -2.98 -19.86
C LEU A 5 9.34 -4.01 -20.50
N ALA A 6 9.01 -5.30 -20.39
CA ALA A 6 9.79 -6.38 -21.01
C ALA A 6 9.86 -6.25 -22.55
N ALA A 7 8.72 -5.94 -23.19
CA ALA A 7 8.69 -5.73 -24.64
C ALA A 7 9.47 -4.48 -25.11
N ILE A 8 9.63 -3.47 -24.24
CA ILE A 8 10.47 -2.29 -24.51
C ILE A 8 11.95 -2.67 -24.40
N GLU A 9 12.32 -3.46 -23.38
CA GLU A 9 13.70 -3.94 -23.18
C GLU A 9 14.18 -4.83 -24.33
N GLU A 10 13.31 -5.68 -24.88
CA GLU A 10 13.62 -6.50 -26.05
C GLU A 10 13.82 -5.68 -27.33
N LYS A 11 13.13 -4.53 -27.48
CA LYS A 11 13.18 -3.70 -28.70
C LYS A 11 14.26 -2.63 -28.67
N LEU A 12 14.76 -2.28 -27.49
CA LEU A 12 15.78 -1.25 -27.28
C LEU A 12 17.12 -1.49 -28.02
N PRO A 13 17.63 -2.73 -28.17
CA PRO A 13 18.90 -2.99 -28.85
C PRO A 13 18.85 -2.72 -30.35
N ASP A 14 17.72 -3.05 -31.00
CA ASP A 14 17.55 -2.99 -32.45
C ASP A 14 16.83 -1.73 -32.94
N ALA A 15 16.42 -0.85 -32.02
CA ALA A 15 15.71 0.38 -32.34
C ALA A 15 16.65 1.43 -32.98
N ASP A 16 16.15 2.10 -34.01
CA ASP A 16 16.79 3.29 -34.56
C ASP A 16 16.86 4.42 -33.50
N PRO A 17 17.74 5.42 -33.68
CA PRO A 17 17.98 6.45 -32.65
C PRO A 17 16.74 7.18 -32.16
N LEU A 18 15.75 7.45 -33.02
CA LEU A 18 14.52 8.16 -32.65
C LEU A 18 13.58 7.24 -31.87
N THR A 19 13.39 6.01 -32.36
CA THR A 19 12.59 4.99 -31.67
C THR A 19 13.20 4.64 -30.31
N ARG A 20 14.53 4.56 -30.21
CA ARG A 20 15.24 4.31 -28.96
C ARG A 20 14.94 5.38 -27.91
N LEU A 21 14.92 6.65 -28.30
CA LEU A 21 14.56 7.75 -27.40
C LEU A 21 13.13 7.62 -26.89
N GLN A 22 12.18 7.31 -27.78
CA GLN A 22 10.77 7.10 -27.41
C GLN A 22 10.58 5.92 -26.45
N LEU A 23 11.25 4.80 -26.73
CA LEU A 23 11.22 3.60 -25.88
C LEU A 23 11.81 3.86 -24.50
N VAL A 24 12.90 4.64 -24.40
CA VAL A 24 13.46 5.03 -23.09
C VAL A 24 12.49 5.91 -22.31
N GLN A 25 11.81 6.87 -22.95
CA GLN A 25 10.78 7.70 -22.29
C GLN A 25 9.61 6.84 -21.80
N GLU A 26 9.09 5.95 -22.65
CA GLU A 26 7.99 5.05 -22.28
C GLU A 26 8.39 4.15 -21.10
N ARG A 27 9.62 3.64 -21.07
CA ARG A 27 10.16 2.88 -19.92
C ARG A 27 10.16 3.71 -18.64
N MET A 28 10.62 4.97 -18.70
CA MET A 28 10.66 5.86 -17.52
C MET A 28 9.25 6.18 -17.00
N ASP A 29 8.29 6.38 -17.89
CA ASP A 29 6.90 6.65 -17.52
C ASP A 29 6.22 5.41 -16.92
N LEU A 30 6.47 4.23 -17.47
CA LEU A 30 5.98 2.97 -16.91
C LEU A 30 6.59 2.67 -15.55
N GLN A 31 7.90 2.93 -15.38
CA GLN A 31 8.55 2.76 -14.08
C GLN A 31 7.96 3.72 -13.05
N ARG A 32 7.76 5.00 -13.39
CA ARG A 32 7.11 5.97 -12.49
C ARG A 32 5.69 5.54 -12.09
N GLN A 33 4.93 4.95 -13.01
CA GLN A 33 3.59 4.44 -12.70
C GLN A 33 3.64 3.19 -11.82
N LEU A 34 4.61 2.30 -12.02
CA LEU A 34 4.86 1.16 -11.15
C LEU A 34 5.28 1.62 -9.76
N ASP A 35 6.22 2.55 -9.66
CA ASP A 35 6.66 3.10 -8.38
C ASP A 35 5.52 3.84 -7.68
N ALA A 36 4.65 4.55 -8.41
CA ALA A 36 3.44 5.17 -7.85
C ALA A 36 2.40 4.15 -7.38
N ALA A 37 2.34 2.97 -8.02
CA ALA A 37 1.50 1.87 -7.61
C ALA A 37 2.11 1.06 -6.44
N ASP A 38 3.44 0.96 -6.34
CA ASP A 38 4.15 0.30 -5.22
C ASP A 38 4.29 1.22 -4.01
N SER A 39 4.28 2.55 -4.20
CA SER A 39 4.29 3.52 -3.11
C SER A 39 2.92 3.67 -2.42
N THR A 40 1.92 2.88 -2.82
CA THR A 40 0.87 2.50 -1.89
C THR A 40 1.48 1.52 -0.90
N VAL A 41 2.04 2.07 0.19
CA VAL A 41 2.27 1.34 1.45
C VAL A 41 1.13 0.32 1.60
N ASP A 42 1.46 -0.96 1.77
CA ASP A 42 0.44 -1.99 1.95
C ASP A 42 -0.32 -1.70 3.24
N LEU A 43 -1.36 -0.87 3.10
CA LEU A 43 -2.20 -0.41 4.19
C LEU A 43 -2.89 -1.61 4.83
N GLN A 44 -3.15 -2.68 4.06
CA GLN A 44 -3.76 -3.89 4.58
C GLN A 44 -2.78 -4.60 5.50
N GLU A 45 -1.52 -4.77 5.10
CA GLU A 45 -0.50 -5.37 5.96
C GLU A 45 -0.29 -4.53 7.24
N LEU A 46 -0.22 -3.20 7.14
CA LEU A 46 -0.12 -2.32 8.30
C LEU A 46 -1.34 -2.38 9.22
N GLU A 47 -2.55 -2.41 8.67
CA GLU A 47 -3.79 -2.56 9.43
C GLU A 47 -3.86 -3.94 10.12
N ASP A 48 -3.33 -4.98 9.47
CA ASP A 48 -3.25 -6.34 10.00
C ASP A 48 -2.28 -6.40 11.20
N GLU A 49 -1.11 -5.79 11.08
CA GLU A 49 -0.15 -5.67 12.19
C GLU A 49 -0.70 -4.84 13.34
N PHE A 50 -1.33 -3.70 13.03
CA PHE A 50 -2.02 -2.89 14.04
C PHE A 50 -3.08 -3.72 14.77
N ALA A 51 -3.93 -4.45 14.04
CA ALA A 51 -5.01 -5.22 14.63
C ALA A 51 -4.51 -6.34 15.56
N LYS A 52 -3.35 -6.95 15.26
CA LYS A 52 -2.71 -7.96 16.13
C LYS A 52 -2.33 -7.39 17.50
N ALA A 53 -1.85 -6.15 17.55
CA ALA A 53 -1.36 -5.53 18.79
C ALA A 53 -2.44 -4.73 19.55
N ALA A 54 -3.35 -4.07 18.83
CA ALA A 54 -4.24 -3.06 19.39
C ALA A 54 -5.19 -3.60 20.46
N GLY A 55 -5.67 -4.85 20.33
CA GLY A 55 -6.59 -5.45 21.30
C GLY A 55 -5.97 -5.65 22.69
N ASP A 56 -4.79 -6.28 22.76
CA ASP A 56 -4.07 -6.48 24.01
C ASP A 56 -3.59 -5.17 24.63
N TYR A 57 -3.09 -4.26 23.79
CA TYR A 57 -2.68 -2.94 24.22
C TYR A 57 -3.84 -2.17 24.85
N SER A 58 -5.01 -2.19 24.20
CA SER A 58 -6.23 -1.53 24.70
C SER A 58 -6.66 -2.09 26.06
N ARG A 59 -6.65 -3.42 26.24
CA ARG A 59 -6.96 -4.06 27.52
C ARG A 59 -5.99 -3.64 28.63
N ARG A 60 -4.68 -3.62 28.34
CA ARG A 60 -3.64 -3.24 29.32
C ARG A 60 -3.69 -1.77 29.70
N LYS A 61 -4.16 -0.90 28.79
CA LYS A 61 -4.17 0.56 28.97
C LYS A 61 -5.56 1.14 29.25
N GLY A 62 -6.60 0.32 29.27
CA GLY A 62 -7.98 0.78 29.43
C GLY A 62 -8.45 1.68 28.29
N ILE A 63 -7.93 1.48 27.07
CA ILE A 63 -8.30 2.31 25.91
C ILE A 63 -9.61 1.77 25.32
N THR A 64 -10.60 2.65 25.24
CA THR A 64 -11.92 2.29 24.76
C THR A 64 -12.02 2.39 23.24
N TYR A 65 -13.03 1.73 22.66
CA TYR A 65 -13.39 1.90 21.26
C TYR A 65 -13.60 3.38 20.87
N ALA A 66 -14.19 4.18 21.77
CA ALA A 66 -14.45 5.59 21.51
C ALA A 66 -13.15 6.39 21.35
N ALA A 67 -12.15 6.13 22.20
CA ALA A 67 -10.84 6.78 22.11
C ALA A 67 -10.14 6.51 20.76
N TRP A 68 -10.20 5.27 20.27
CA TRP A 68 -9.67 4.94 18.94
C TRP A 68 -10.42 5.61 17.80
N ARG A 69 -11.74 5.76 17.93
CA ARG A 69 -12.57 6.45 16.94
C ARG A 69 -12.30 7.94 16.89
N GLU A 70 -11.97 8.56 18.03
CA GLU A 70 -11.57 9.97 18.10
C GLU A 70 -10.24 10.22 17.38
N LEU A 71 -9.32 9.25 17.40
CA LEU A 71 -8.07 9.27 16.63
C LEU A 71 -8.25 8.92 15.14
N GLY A 72 -9.48 8.67 14.69
CA GLY A 72 -9.78 8.41 13.28
C GLY A 72 -9.60 6.98 12.80
N ILE A 73 -9.32 6.01 13.69
CA ILE A 73 -9.13 4.61 13.27
C ILE A 73 -10.44 4.00 12.77
N ASP A 74 -10.39 3.32 11.62
CA ASP A 74 -11.56 2.74 10.98
C ASP A 74 -12.25 1.66 11.86
N PRO A 75 -13.60 1.62 11.94
CA PRO A 75 -14.32 0.58 12.68
C PRO A 75 -14.03 -0.86 12.24
N ALA A 76 -13.69 -1.10 10.98
CA ALA A 76 -13.32 -2.40 10.44
C ALA A 76 -12.00 -2.88 11.06
N VAL A 77 -10.99 -2.00 11.14
CA VAL A 77 -9.69 -2.27 11.76
C VAL A 77 -9.86 -2.58 13.26
N LEU A 78 -10.69 -1.79 13.97
CA LEU A 78 -10.98 -2.04 15.39
C LEU A 78 -11.72 -3.36 15.62
N ARG A 79 -12.64 -3.74 14.74
CA ARG A 79 -13.30 -5.05 14.81
C ARG A 79 -12.32 -6.19 14.61
N ARG A 80 -11.40 -6.07 13.65
CA ARG A 80 -10.33 -7.05 13.44
C ARG A 80 -9.42 -7.17 14.66
N ALA A 81 -9.17 -6.06 15.36
CA ALA A 81 -8.43 -6.03 16.63
C ALA A 81 -9.20 -6.57 17.84
N GLY A 82 -10.47 -6.96 17.68
CA GLY A 82 -11.34 -7.42 18.77
C GLY A 82 -11.86 -6.31 19.68
N ILE A 83 -11.71 -5.04 19.29
CA ILE A 83 -12.15 -3.86 20.06
C ILE A 83 -13.59 -3.53 19.64
N ARG A 84 -14.56 -3.76 20.54
CA ARG A 84 -15.99 -3.58 20.28
C ARG A 84 -16.58 -2.38 21.03
N ARG A 85 -17.67 -1.85 20.47
CA ARG A 85 -18.52 -0.85 21.12
C ARG A 85 -19.08 -1.46 22.41
N GLY A 86 -18.60 -1.04 23.57
CA GLY A 86 -19.03 -1.54 24.88
C GLY A 86 -18.07 -2.53 25.57
N ALA A 87 -16.90 -2.82 24.98
CA ALA A 87 -15.82 -3.47 25.73
C ALA A 87 -15.13 -2.39 26.59
N GLY A 88 -15.64 -2.22 27.81
CA GLY A 88 -15.02 -1.49 28.91
C GLY A 88 -14.59 -2.47 29.99
#